data_AF-A0A931QZV4-F1
#
_entry.id   AF-A0A931QZV4-F1
#
_cell.length_a   1.000
_cell.length_b   1.000
_cell.length_c   1.000
_cell.angle_alpha   90.00
_cell.angle_beta   90.00
_cell.angle_gamma   90.00
#
_symmetry.space_group_name_H-M   'P 1'
#
loop_
_entity.id
_entity.type
_entity.pdbx_description
1 polymer ?
#
loop_
_entity_poly.entity_id
_entity_poly.type
_entity_poly.pdbx_seq_one_letter_code
_entity_poly.pdbx_strand_id
1 'polypeptide(L)'
;MSFINFAAREINCKIVYYGAGLGGKTTNLQWIFDQTLGKKGGKMISLATETDRTLFFDFLPLDLGTVRGFKTRFHLYTVPGQVFYDASRKLILRGVDGVIFVADSQEERMDANFEALENLNDNLKEHGYDIMKVAYV
;
A
#
# COMPACT_ATOMS: atom_id res chain seq x y z
N MET A 1 -11.19 0.19 -7.58
CA MET A 1 -12.62 -0.10 -7.34
C MET A 1 -12.63 -1.40 -6.60
N SER A 2 -13.17 -1.35 -5.39
CA SER A 2 -12.99 -2.40 -4.39
C SER A 2 -13.62 -3.71 -4.84
N PHE A 3 -13.00 -4.82 -4.44
CA PHE A 3 -13.47 -6.14 -4.84
C PHE A 3 -14.54 -6.62 -3.86
N ILE A 4 -15.78 -6.71 -4.32
CA ILE A 4 -16.92 -7.18 -3.52
C ILE A 4 -17.16 -8.66 -3.83
N ASN A 5 -16.86 -9.51 -2.85
CA ASN A 5 -17.18 -10.93 -2.89
C ASN A 5 -18.56 -11.17 -2.25
N PHE A 6 -19.60 -11.29 -3.08
CA PHE A 6 -20.97 -11.53 -2.63
C PHE A 6 -21.16 -12.89 -1.96
N ALA A 7 -20.49 -13.93 -2.45
CA ALA A 7 -20.60 -15.27 -1.89
C ALA A 7 -20.02 -15.34 -0.47
N ALA A 8 -18.88 -14.69 -0.23
CA ALA A 8 -18.26 -14.59 1.09
C ALA A 8 -18.84 -13.46 1.96
N ARG A 9 -19.68 -12.58 1.39
CA ARG A 9 -20.15 -11.32 1.99
C ARG A 9 -18.99 -10.45 2.49
N GLU A 10 -18.02 -10.22 1.61
CA GLU A 10 -16.80 -9.46 1.92
C GLU A 10 -16.58 -8.31 0.94
N ILE A 11 -16.18 -7.16 1.46
CA ILE A 11 -15.68 -6.02 0.69
C ILE A 11 -14.18 -5.97 0.95
N ASN A 12 -13.38 -6.09 -0.10
CA ASN A 12 -11.93 -6.02 -0.02
C ASN A 12 -11.46 -4.67 -0.55
N CYS A 13 -10.81 -3.89 0.32
CA CYS A 13 -10.27 -2.58 0.02
C CYS A 13 -8.75 -2.64 -0.03
N LYS A 14 -8.14 -2.19 -1.12
CA LYS A 14 -6.69 -2.16 -1.28
C LYS A 14 -6.12 -0.78 -0.97
N ILE A 15 -5.26 -0.70 0.05
CA ILE A 15 -4.56 0.53 0.43
C ILE A 15 -3.06 0.37 0.17
N VAL A 16 -2.48 1.32 -0.55
CA VAL A 16 -1.06 1.30 -0.91
C VAL A 16 -0.32 2.41 -0.17
N TYR A 17 0.67 2.05 0.64
CA TYR A 17 1.64 2.97 1.20
C TYR A 17 2.71 3.25 0.15
N TYR A 18 2.81 4.52 -0.23
CA TYR A 18 3.70 5.04 -1.27
C TYR A 18 4.67 6.06 -0.67
N GLY A 19 5.78 6.33 -1.35
CA GLY A 19 6.78 7.31 -0.88
C GLY A 19 8.21 6.87 -1.17
N ALA A 20 9.16 7.72 -0.83
CA ALA A 20 10.59 7.48 -1.03
C ALA A 20 11.09 6.25 -0.26
N GLY A 21 12.21 5.67 -0.69
CA GLY A 21 12.85 4.59 0.05
C GLY A 21 13.27 4.99 1.45
N LEU A 22 13.26 4.02 2.37
CA LEU A 22 13.59 4.22 3.79
C LEU A 22 12.71 5.21 4.57
N GLY A 23 11.69 5.82 3.96
CA GLY A 23 10.79 6.78 4.61
C GLY A 23 9.80 6.20 5.63
N GLY A 24 9.93 4.92 6.04
CA GLY A 24 9.09 4.35 7.11
C GLY A 24 7.77 3.67 6.68
N LYS A 25 7.57 3.38 5.39
CA LYS A 25 6.39 2.63 4.91
C LYS A 25 6.23 1.26 5.56
N THR A 26 7.27 0.42 5.52
CA THR A 26 7.28 -0.89 6.19
C THR A 26 7.11 -0.76 7.70
N THR A 27 7.71 0.26 8.32
CA THR A 27 7.55 0.54 9.75
C THR A 27 6.09 0.81 10.14
N ASN A 28 5.33 1.53 9.29
CA ASN A 28 3.90 1.73 9.51
C ASN A 28 3.15 0.39 9.51
N LEU A 29 3.37 -0.45 8.49
CA LEU A 29 2.66 -1.74 8.40
C LEU A 29 3.06 -2.70 9.53
N GLN A 30 4.33 -2.72 9.93
CA GLN A 30 4.80 -3.50 11.07
C GLN A 30 4.12 -3.06 12.36
N TRP A 31 4.06 -1.76 12.61
CA TRP A 31 3.41 -1.24 13.81
C TRP A 31 1.91 -1.57 13.83
N ILE A 32 1.21 -1.38 12.70
CA ILE A 32 -0.21 -1.74 12.59
C ILE A 32 -0.40 -3.23 12.82
N PHE A 33 0.44 -4.09 12.24
CA PHE A 33 0.40 -5.54 12.46
C PHE A 33 0.57 -5.88 13.95
N ASP A 34 1.59 -5.35 14.61
CA ASP A 34 1.88 -5.63 16.02
C ASP A 34 0.72 -5.21 16.94
N GLN A 35 0.04 -4.09 16.63
CA GLN A 35 -1.10 -3.62 17.40
C GLN A 35 -2.41 -4.36 17.12
N THR A 36 -2.51 -5.08 15.99
CA THR A 36 -3.78 -5.69 15.54
C THR A 36 -3.72 -7.22 15.54
N LEU A 37 -2.98 -7.80 14.59
CA LEU A 37 -2.95 -9.23 14.29
C LEU A 37 -1.78 -9.95 14.96
N GLY A 38 -0.69 -9.26 15.28
CA GLY A 38 0.47 -9.83 15.98
C GLY A 38 0.06 -10.46 17.33
N LYS A 39 -0.84 -9.79 18.06
CA LYS A 39 -1.42 -10.31 19.33
C LYS A 39 -2.36 -11.51 19.13
N LYS A 40 -2.85 -11.73 17.90
CA LYS A 40 -3.80 -12.79 17.53
C LYS A 40 -3.15 -13.92 16.72
N GLY A 41 -1.82 -13.91 16.57
CA GLY A 41 -1.07 -14.92 15.80
C GLY A 41 -1.23 -14.83 14.28
N GLY A 42 -1.60 -13.65 13.75
CA GLY A 42 -1.60 -13.41 12.31
C GLY A 42 -0.19 -13.46 11.72
N LYS A 43 -0.08 -13.56 10.39
CA LYS A 43 1.20 -13.54 9.68
C LYS A 43 1.28 -12.32 8.77
N MET A 44 2.36 -11.56 8.89
CA MET A 44 2.77 -10.64 7.84
C MET A 44 3.42 -11.46 6.73
N ILE A 45 3.01 -11.23 5.48
CA ILE A 45 3.56 -11.92 4.31
C ILE A 45 4.41 -10.91 3.54
N SER A 46 5.67 -11.25 3.31
CA SER A 46 6.58 -10.56 2.39
C SER A 46 6.96 -11.54 1.28
N LEU A 47 6.63 -11.29 -0.01
CA LEU A 47 7.11 -12.13 -1.12
C LEU A 47 8.32 -11.48 -1.81
N ALA A 48 9.51 -12.04 -1.57
CA ALA A 48 10.68 -11.72 -2.37
C ALA A 48 10.70 -12.53 -3.67
N THR A 49 11.03 -11.92 -4.81
CA THR A 49 11.32 -12.63 -6.06
C THR A 49 12.81 -12.98 -6.15
N GLU A 50 13.16 -14.12 -6.77
CA GLU A 50 14.55 -14.60 -6.87
C GLU A 50 15.46 -13.72 -7.74
N THR A 51 14.90 -13.02 -8.72
CA THR A 51 15.65 -12.31 -9.77
C THR A 51 15.86 -10.81 -9.52
N ASP A 52 15.14 -10.23 -8.56
CA ASP A 52 15.28 -8.81 -8.23
C ASP A 52 15.21 -8.66 -6.72
N ARG A 53 16.21 -7.94 -6.17
CA ARG A 53 16.38 -7.70 -4.73
C ARG A 53 15.04 -7.31 -4.08
N THR A 54 14.47 -8.28 -3.38
CA THR A 54 13.44 -8.19 -2.35
C THR A 54 12.32 -7.16 -2.60
N LEU A 55 11.30 -7.60 -3.33
CA LEU A 55 9.96 -7.01 -3.33
C LEU A 55 9.30 -7.14 -1.94
N PHE A 56 9.61 -6.26 -1.00
CA PHE A 56 8.82 -6.18 0.24
C PHE A 56 7.47 -5.53 -0.09
N PHE A 57 6.41 -6.32 -0.18
CA PHE A 57 5.06 -5.84 0.12
C PHE A 57 4.63 -6.59 1.37
N ASP A 58 4.07 -5.87 2.34
CA ASP A 58 3.58 -6.46 3.58
C ASP A 58 2.07 -6.56 3.45
N PHE A 59 1.54 -7.77 3.35
CA PHE A 59 0.09 -7.98 3.32
C PHE A 59 -0.46 -8.06 4.74
N LEU A 60 -1.34 -7.13 5.09
CA LEU A 60 -2.03 -7.10 6.38
C LEU A 60 -3.56 -7.09 6.21
N PRO A 61 -4.25 -8.24 6.39
CA PRO A 61 -5.70 -8.28 6.33
C PRO A 61 -6.31 -7.75 7.63
N LEU A 62 -6.80 -6.51 7.63
CA LEU A 62 -7.50 -5.95 8.79
C LEU A 62 -9.01 -6.12 8.64
N ASP A 63 -9.65 -6.73 9.64
CA ASP A 63 -11.10 -6.72 9.79
C ASP A 63 -11.51 -5.49 10.64
N LEU A 64 -12.12 -4.50 9.98
CA LEU A 64 -12.58 -3.27 10.62
C LEU A 64 -14.09 -3.27 10.89
N GLY A 65 -14.75 -4.44 10.80
CA GLY A 65 -16.18 -4.60 11.02
C GLY A 65 -16.99 -4.71 9.73
N THR A 66 -18.27 -4.37 9.81
CA THR A 66 -19.22 -4.65 8.72
C THR A 66 -19.90 -3.40 8.15
N VAL A 67 -20.01 -3.34 6.82
CA VAL A 67 -20.77 -2.32 6.10
C VAL A 67 -21.95 -3.00 5.43
N ARG A 68 -23.19 -2.62 5.79
CA ARG A 68 -24.43 -3.20 5.25
C ARG A 68 -24.44 -4.74 5.27
N GLY A 69 -23.88 -5.33 6.31
CA GLY A 69 -23.79 -6.78 6.48
C GLY A 69 -22.73 -7.49 5.63
N PHE A 70 -21.80 -6.76 5.02
CA PHE A 70 -20.56 -7.30 4.44
C PHE A 70 -19.40 -7.03 5.40
N LYS A 71 -18.53 -8.02 5.61
CA LYS A 71 -17.27 -7.83 6.33
C LYS A 71 -16.31 -7.01 5.47
N THR A 72 -15.67 -6.00 6.05
CA THR A 72 -14.72 -5.16 5.32
C THR A 72 -13.31 -5.60 5.66
N ARG A 73 -12.57 -6.05 4.63
CA ARG A 73 -11.17 -6.43 4.75
C ARG A 73 -10.30 -5.39 4.06
N PHE A 74 -9.36 -4.84 4.80
CA PHE A 74 -8.35 -3.97 4.23
C PHE A 74 -7.11 -4.80 3.92
N HIS A 75 -6.61 -4.65 2.70
CA HIS A 75 -5.33 -5.20 2.26
C HIS A 75 -4.35 -4.05 2.16
N LEU A 76 -3.44 -3.96 3.12
CA LEU A 76 -2.35 -2.99 3.08
C LEU A 76 -1.22 -3.54 2.21
N TYR A 77 -0.57 -2.65 1.45
CA TYR A 77 0.61 -2.93 0.65
C TYR A 77 1.60 -1.79 0.81
N THR A 78 2.89 -2.06 0.70
CA THR A 78 3.92 -1.03 0.53
C THR A 78 4.61 -1.21 -0.82
N VAL A 79 5.06 -0.12 -1.41
CA VAL A 79 5.90 -0.16 -2.61
C VAL A 79 7.39 -0.20 -2.26
N PRO A 80 8.24 -0.82 -3.10
CA PRO A 80 9.68 -0.76 -2.92
C PRO A 80 10.19 0.69 -3.02
N GLY A 81 11.16 1.01 -2.18
CA GLY A 81 11.66 2.35 -1.99
C GLY A 81 12.64 2.87 -3.06
N GLN A 82 13.30 1.96 -3.78
CA GLN A 82 14.35 2.31 -4.73
C GLN A 82 13.74 2.68 -6.09
N VAL A 83 14.37 3.65 -6.78
CA VAL A 83 13.84 4.24 -8.04
C VAL A 83 13.82 3.21 -9.18
N PHE A 84 14.71 2.22 -9.17
CA PHE A 84 14.80 1.16 -10.18
C PHE A 84 13.56 0.25 -10.29
N TYR A 85 12.66 0.29 -9.32
CA TYR A 85 11.51 -0.62 -9.25
C TYR A 85 10.19 0.00 -9.70
N ASP A 86 10.22 0.92 -10.67
CA ASP A 86 9.01 1.60 -11.16
C ASP A 86 7.94 0.61 -11.68
N ALA A 87 8.34 -0.41 -12.47
CA ALA A 87 7.41 -1.45 -12.94
C ALA A 87 6.67 -2.15 -11.79
N SER A 88 7.35 -2.40 -10.67
CA SER A 88 6.77 -2.97 -9.46
C SER A 88 5.80 -2.00 -8.78
N ARG A 89 6.16 -0.72 -8.66
CA ARG A 89 5.28 0.32 -8.11
C ARG A 89 3.99 0.43 -8.92
N LYS A 90 4.13 0.46 -10.25
CA LYS A 90 3.01 0.45 -11.20
C LYS A 90 2.12 -0.77 -11.00
N LEU A 91 2.69 -1.97 -10.92
CA LEU A 91 1.92 -3.19 -10.70
C LEU A 91 1.13 -3.16 -9.37
N ILE A 92 1.75 -2.66 -8.30
CA ILE A 92 1.12 -2.58 -6.97
C ILE A 92 -0.05 -1.59 -6.96
N LEU A 93 -0.02 -0.51 -7.75
CA LEU A 93 -1.13 0.45 -7.82
C LEU A 93 -2.36 -0.07 -8.59
N ARG A 94 -2.25 -1.20 -9.31
CA ARG A 94 -3.39 -1.79 -10.01
C ARG A 94 -4.52 -2.13 -9.02
N GLY A 95 -5.71 -1.61 -9.29
CA GLY A 95 -6.89 -1.85 -8.46
C GLY A 95 -6.83 -1.20 -7.07
N VAL A 96 -6.01 -0.16 -6.90
CA VAL A 96 -5.95 0.60 -5.64
C VAL A 96 -7.30 1.26 -5.32
N ASP A 97 -7.66 1.27 -4.04
CA ASP A 97 -8.84 1.97 -3.53
C ASP A 97 -8.46 3.21 -2.69
N GLY A 98 -7.25 3.22 -2.12
CA GLY A 98 -6.66 4.38 -1.46
C GLY A 98 -5.13 4.33 -1.40
N VAL A 99 -4.52 5.49 -1.30
CA VAL A 99 -3.06 5.65 -1.20
C VAL A 99 -2.74 6.43 0.07
N ILE A 100 -1.68 6.02 0.76
CA ILE A 100 -1.09 6.78 1.87
C ILE A 100 0.32 7.17 1.43
N PHE A 101 0.61 8.46 1.37
CA PHE A 101 1.95 8.92 1.01
C PHE A 101 2.78 9.17 2.27
N VAL A 102 3.85 8.40 2.42
CA VAL A 102 4.77 8.52 3.55
C VAL A 102 5.96 9.38 3.13
N ALA A 103 5.91 10.65 3.52
CA ALA A 103 7.01 11.60 3.34
C ALA A 103 8.03 11.47 4.47
N ASP A 104 9.32 11.50 4.12
CA ASP A 104 10.42 11.58 5.08
C ASP A 104 10.69 13.05 5.44
N SER A 105 10.54 13.43 6.70
CA SER A 105 10.63 14.83 7.14
C SER A 105 12.06 15.37 7.25
N GLN A 106 13.08 14.55 7.01
CA GLN A 106 14.47 15.02 6.91
C GLN A 106 14.62 15.98 5.73
N GLU A 107 15.30 17.11 5.93
CA GLU A 107 15.47 18.14 4.91
C GLU A 107 16.17 17.58 3.66
N GLU A 108 17.16 16.72 3.85
CA GLU A 108 17.93 16.06 2.80
C GLU A 108 17.11 15.04 1.99
N ARG A 109 15.89 14.75 2.42
CA ARG A 109 14.97 13.78 1.79
C ARG A 109 13.84 14.46 1.03
N MET A 110 13.77 15.79 1.05
CA MET A 110 12.70 16.53 0.39
C MET A 110 12.64 16.29 -1.12
N ASP A 111 13.78 16.33 -1.81
CA ASP A 111 13.85 16.04 -3.25
C ASP A 111 13.34 14.62 -3.57
N ALA A 112 13.73 13.64 -2.76
CA ALA A 112 13.27 12.26 -2.90
C ALA A 112 11.75 12.11 -2.64
N ASN A 113 11.17 12.93 -1.76
CA ASN A 113 9.72 12.97 -1.56
C ASN A 113 9.02 13.54 -2.80
N PHE A 114 9.52 14.64 -3.37
CA PHE A 114 8.95 15.21 -4.60
C PHE A 114 9.00 14.23 -5.76
N GLU A 115 10.16 13.62 -6.02
CA GLU A 115 10.31 12.59 -7.05
C GLU A 115 9.34 11.41 -6.85
N ALA A 116 9.18 10.94 -5.59
CA ALA A 116 8.27 9.84 -5.29
C ALA A 116 6.79 10.22 -5.47
N LEU A 117 6.44 11.49 -5.23
CA LEU A 117 5.07 12.00 -5.40
C LEU A 117 4.73 12.19 -6.88
N GLU A 118 5.66 12.71 -7.67
CA GLU A 118 5.52 12.79 -9.14
C GLU A 118 5.36 11.39 -9.74
N ASN A 119 6.22 10.46 -9.34
CA ASN A 119 6.15 9.07 -9.77
C ASN A 119 4.83 8.38 -9.37
N LEU A 120 4.29 8.68 -8.19
CA LEU A 120 2.96 8.20 -7.78
C LEU A 120 1.88 8.74 -8.73
N ASN A 121 1.90 10.03 -9.03
CA ASN A 121 0.92 10.68 -9.89
C ASN A 121 0.95 10.09 -11.31
N ASP A 122 2.14 9.90 -11.87
CA ASP A 122 2.31 9.32 -13.20
C ASP A 122 1.82 7.88 -13.25
N ASN A 123 2.21 7.05 -12.29
CA ASN A 123 1.77 5.66 -12.21
C ASN A 123 0.24 5.53 -12.00
N LEU A 124 -0.39 6.43 -11.24
CA LEU A 124 -1.84 6.45 -11.08
C LEU A 124 -2.54 6.80 -12.40
N LYS A 125 -2.05 7.82 -13.12
CA LYS A 125 -2.60 8.25 -14.42
C LYS A 125 -2.55 7.14 -15.45
N GLU A 126 -1.47 6.35 -15.48
CA GLU A 126 -1.35 5.22 -16.41
C GLU A 126 -2.40 4.12 -16.17
N HIS A 127 -2.92 3.99 -14.95
CA HIS A 127 -4.05 3.10 -14.64
C HIS A 127 -5.41 3.79 -14.76
N GLY A 128 -5.45 5.02 -15.27
CA GLY A 128 -6.67 5.82 -15.41
C GLY A 128 -7.18 6.41 -14.09
N TYR A 129 -6.35 6.46 -13.05
CA TYR A 129 -6.68 7.10 -11.78
C TYR A 129 -6.21 8.56 -11.74
N ASP A 130 -6.94 9.37 -10.98
CA ASP A 130 -6.60 10.76 -10.68
C ASP A 130 -6.27 10.84 -9.19
N ILE A 131 -5.07 11.30 -8.85
CA ILE A 131 -4.60 11.41 -7.46
C ILE A 131 -5.53 12.28 -6.60
N MET A 132 -6.21 13.26 -7.20
CA MET A 132 -7.16 14.13 -6.50
C MET A 132 -8.53 13.48 -6.24
N LYS A 133 -8.79 12.30 -6.83
CA LYS A 133 -10.06 11.56 -6.70
C LYS A 133 -9.92 10.24 -5.96
N VAL A 134 -8.72 9.65 -5.94
CA VAL A 134 -8.41 8.50 -5.10
C VAL A 134 -8.39 8.97 -3.64
N ALA A 135 -8.87 8.14 -2.72
CA ALA A 135 -8.73 8.42 -1.29
C ALA A 135 -7.24 8.51 -0.96
N TYR A 136 -6.78 9.71 -0.60
CA TYR A 136 -5.38 10.07 -0.45
C TYR A 136 -5.17 10.79 0.88
N VAL A 137 -4.18 10.35 1.66
CA VAL A 137 -3.74 10.96 2.93
C VAL A 137 -2.23 11.01 2.98
#